data_AF-A0A7C5HJH8-F1
#
_entry.id   AF-A0A7C5HJH8-F1
#
_cell.length_a   1.000
_cell.length_b   1.000
_cell.length_c   1.000
_cell.angle_alpha   90.00
_cell.angle_beta   90.00
_cell.angle_gamma   90.00
#
_symmetry.space_group_name_H-M   'P 1'
#
loop_
_entity.id
_entity.type
_entity.pdbx_description
1 polymer ?
#
loop_
_entity_poly.entity_id
_entity_poly.type
_entity_poly.pdbx_seq_one_letter_code
_entity_poly.pdbx_strand_id
1 'polypeptide(L)'
;YIDEGRVLGASRVQMFLCIELPLALPLLLNLFRIIWGLGWTVIIAAEMLGVSNGMGYRLLDFRYLLKYPEMLIYLISMGFIGVVTDFFIKKIICYYKFN
;
A
#
# COMPACT_ATOMS: atom_id res chain seq x y z
N TYR A 1 14.66 12.08 25.33
CA TYR A 1 13.35 12.39 24.71
C TYR A 1 12.14 12.04 25.58
N ILE A 2 11.87 10.76 25.88
CA ILE A 2 10.68 10.37 26.66
C ILE A 2 10.74 10.88 28.11
N ASP A 3 11.92 10.80 28.72
CA ASP A 3 12.15 11.32 30.07
C ASP A 3 12.13 12.84 30.12
N GLU A 4 12.72 13.51 29.11
CA GLU A 4 12.74 14.98 28.97
C GLU A 4 11.34 15.60 28.83
N GLY A 5 10.45 14.97 28.05
CA GLY A 5 9.05 15.40 27.95
C GLY A 5 8.28 15.29 29.27
N ARG A 6 8.66 14.32 30.12
CA ARG A 6 8.11 14.17 31.48
C ARG A 6 8.56 15.28 32.42
N VAL A 7 9.80 15.75 32.27
CA VAL A 7 10.34 16.86 33.08
C VAL A 7 9.66 18.20 32.72
N LEU A 8 9.14 18.34 31.49
CA LEU A 8 8.45 19.55 31.00
C LEU A 8 6.93 19.59 31.26
N GLY A 9 6.35 18.60 31.94
CA GLY A 9 4.95 18.62 32.35
C GLY A 9 3.91 18.37 31.25
N ALA A 10 4.31 17.76 30.12
CA ALA A 10 3.39 17.46 29.02
C ALA A 10 2.32 16.41 29.42
N SER A 11 1.06 16.66 29.04
CA SER A 11 -0.05 15.70 29.21
C SER A 11 0.24 14.38 28.47
N ARG A 12 -0.22 13.23 29.01
CA ARG A 12 -0.02 11.90 28.40
C ARG A 12 -0.49 11.85 26.94
N VAL A 13 -1.57 12.58 26.62
CA VAL A 13 -2.11 12.67 25.25
C VAL A 13 -1.18 13.47 24.34
N GLN A 14 -0.55 14.51 24.88
CA GLN A 14 0.37 15.37 24.15
C GLN A 14 1.71 14.66 23.87
N MET A 15 2.20 13.84 24.82
CA MET A 15 3.34 12.95 24.57
C MET A 15 3.05 11.91 23.50
N PHE A 16 1.89 11.25 23.59
CA PHE A 16 1.50 10.23 22.61
C PHE A 16 1.43 10.80 21.19
N LEU A 17 0.76 11.94 21.01
CA LEU A 17 0.57 12.55 19.69
C LEU A 17 1.80 13.27 19.14
N CYS A 18 2.61 13.93 19.99
CA CYS A 18 3.76 14.71 19.52
C CYS A 18 5.09 13.96 19.53
N ILE A 19 5.23 12.87 20.28
CA ILE A 19 6.50 12.15 20.43
C ILE A 19 6.38 10.72 19.91
N GLU A 20 5.42 9.95 20.41
CA GLU A 20 5.33 8.51 20.10
C GLU A 20 4.75 8.24 18.71
N LEU A 21 3.67 8.95 18.34
CA LEU A 21 3.01 8.82 17.05
C LEU A 21 3.96 9.14 15.85
N PRO A 22 4.66 10.28 15.79
CA PRO A 22 5.54 10.58 14.67
C PRO A 22 6.73 9.61 14.58
N LEU A 23 7.20 9.06 15.70
CA LEU A 23 8.24 8.03 15.70
C LEU A 23 7.74 6.70 15.09
N ALA A 24 6.48 6.34 15.37
CA ALA A 24 5.87 5.09 14.90
C ALA A 24 5.31 5.17 13.47
N LEU A 25 4.95 6.37 12.98
CA LEU A 25 4.44 6.60 11.63
C LEU A 25 5.29 5.95 10.51
N PRO A 26 6.62 6.16 10.42
CA PRO A 26 7.42 5.54 9.37
C PRO A 26 7.43 4.00 9.44
N LEU A 27 7.32 3.42 10.64
CA LEU A 27 7.20 1.97 10.83
C LEU A 27 5.84 1.46 10.32
N LEU A 28 4.75 2.12 10.70
CA LEU A 28 3.40 1.75 10.26
C LEU A 28 3.23 1.85 8.75
N LEU A 29 3.76 2.90 8.13
CA LEU A 29 3.71 3.08 6.68
C LEU A 29 4.52 2.01 5.93
N ASN A 30 5.65 1.55 6.49
CA ASN A 30 6.40 0.43 5.92
C ASN A 30 5.59 -0.88 5.97
N LEU A 31 4.92 -1.16 7.08
CA LEU A 31 4.05 -2.34 7.20
C LEU A 31 2.86 -2.26 6.25
N PHE A 32 2.25 -1.08 6.14
CA PHE A 32 1.18 -0.81 5.20
C PHE A 32 1.59 -1.11 3.76
N ARG A 33 2.81 -0.72 3.35
CA ARG A 33 3.34 -1.03 2.02
C ARG A 33 3.40 -2.54 1.74
N ILE A 34 3.86 -3.32 2.70
CA ILE A 34 3.94 -4.79 2.58
C ILE A 34 2.53 -5.36 2.44
N ILE A 35 1.61 -4.96 3.31
CA ILE A 35 0.22 -5.42 3.29
C ILE A 35 -0.48 -4.98 2.00
N TRP A 36 -0.18 -3.79 1.49
CA TRP A 36 -0.71 -3.30 0.22
C TRP A 36 -0.28 -4.18 -0.95
N GLY A 37 1.00 -4.55 -1.02
CA GLY A 37 1.49 -5.47 -2.06
C GLY A 37 0.85 -6.86 -1.98
N LEU A 38 0.62 -7.38 -0.78
CA LEU A 38 -0.10 -8.65 -0.57
C LEU A 38 -1.59 -8.52 -0.92
N GLY A 39 -2.23 -7.43 -0.50
CA GLY A 39 -3.63 -7.15 -0.79
C GLY A 39 -3.88 -7.05 -2.29
N TRP A 40 -2.95 -6.45 -3.04
CA TRP A 40 -3.04 -6.34 -4.49
C TRP A 40 -3.22 -7.70 -5.18
N THR A 41 -2.40 -8.69 -4.82
CA THR A 41 -2.49 -10.03 -5.43
C THR A 41 -3.73 -10.79 -4.98
N VAL A 42 -4.10 -10.66 -3.70
CA VAL A 42 -5.29 -11.31 -3.12
C VAL A 42 -6.58 -10.76 -3.73
N ILE A 43 -6.70 -9.44 -3.91
CA ILE A 43 -7.89 -8.82 -4.53
C ILE A 43 -8.03 -9.27 -5.98
N ILE A 44 -6.94 -9.29 -6.76
CA ILE A 44 -6.98 -9.77 -8.15
C ILE A 44 -7.43 -11.23 -8.20
N ALA A 45 -6.88 -12.09 -7.34
CA ALA A 45 -7.31 -13.49 -7.25
C ALA A 45 -8.78 -13.62 -6.86
N ALA A 46 -9.28 -12.76 -5.97
CA ALA A 46 -10.70 -12.72 -5.59
C ALA A 46 -11.59 -12.28 -6.76
N GLU A 47 -11.21 -11.24 -7.53
CA GLU A 47 -11.94 -10.79 -8.71
C GLU A 47 -12.00 -11.87 -9.81
N MET A 48 -10.95 -12.68 -9.95
CA MET A 48 -10.90 -13.77 -10.91
C MET A 48 -11.89 -14.89 -10.61
N LEU A 49 -12.22 -15.13 -9.34
CA LEU A 49 -13.03 -16.27 -8.93
C LEU A 49 -14.44 -15.89 -8.46
N GLY A 50 -14.63 -14.66 -7.97
CA GLY A 50 -15.81 -14.29 -7.20
C GLY A 50 -16.78 -13.34 -7.89
N VAL A 51 -16.40 -12.72 -9.01
CA VAL A 51 -17.21 -11.64 -9.62
C VAL A 51 -17.17 -11.71 -11.14
N SER A 52 -18.27 -11.37 -11.80
CA SER A 52 -18.39 -11.26 -13.26
C SER A 52 -17.97 -9.89 -13.81
N ASN A 53 -17.28 -9.08 -12.99
CA ASN A 53 -16.77 -7.77 -13.37
C ASN A 53 -15.55 -7.46 -12.51
N GLY A 54 -14.55 -6.81 -13.11
CA GLY A 54 -13.27 -6.52 -12.45
C GLY A 54 -12.09 -6.63 -13.39
N MET A 55 -10.92 -6.20 -12.93
CA MET A 55 -9.70 -6.29 -13.73
C MET A 55 -9.20 -7.74 -13.81
N GLY A 56 -9.28 -8.48 -12.70
CA GLY A 56 -8.97 -9.91 -12.65
C GLY A 56 -9.89 -10.75 -13.54
N TYR A 57 -11.18 -10.45 -13.55
CA TYR A 57 -12.17 -11.12 -14.41
C TYR A 57 -11.84 -10.94 -15.90
N ARG A 58 -11.57 -9.70 -16.34
CA ARG A 58 -11.22 -9.43 -17.75
C ARG A 58 -9.94 -10.13 -18.21
N LEU A 59 -8.97 -10.29 -17.31
CA LEU A 59 -7.76 -11.07 -17.61
C LEU A 59 -8.11 -12.53 -17.94
N LEU A 60 -9.05 -13.13 -17.21
CA LEU A 60 -9.56 -14.46 -17.52
C LEU A 60 -10.33 -14.49 -18.84
N ASP A 61 -11.15 -13.48 -19.14
CA ASP A 61 -11.87 -13.40 -20.42
C ASP A 61 -10.90 -13.38 -21.61
N PHE A 62 -9.83 -12.58 -21.55
CA PHE A 62 -8.81 -12.58 -22.60
C PHE A 62 -8.14 -13.95 -22.75
N ARG A 63 -7.90 -14.64 -21.63
CA ARG A 63 -7.37 -16.01 -21.63
C ARG A 63 -8.35 -17.00 -22.29
N TYR A 64 -9.65 -16.91 -21.99
CA TYR A 64 -10.68 -17.77 -22.57
C TYR A 64 -10.88 -17.52 -24.06
N LEU A 65 -10.81 -16.26 -24.50
CA LEU A 65 -10.91 -15.85 -25.90
C LEU A 65 -9.61 -16.07 -26.68
N LEU A 66 -8.55 -16.60 -26.05
CA LEU A 66 -7.22 -16.81 -26.62
C LEU A 66 -6.60 -15.53 -27.21
N LYS A 67 -6.98 -14.37 -26.67
CA LYS A 67 -6.49 -13.04 -27.03
C LYS A 67 -5.22 -12.71 -26.25
N TYR A 68 -4.16 -13.48 -26.51
CA TYR A 68 -2.87 -13.34 -25.84
C TYR A 68 -2.20 -11.96 -25.96
N PRO A 69 -2.23 -11.25 -27.12
CA PRO A 69 -1.60 -9.94 -27.20
C PRO A 69 -2.29 -8.91 -26.29
N GLU A 70 -3.62 -8.89 -26.27
CA GLU A 70 -4.39 -8.03 -25.37
C GLU A 70 -4.19 -8.43 -23.90
N MET A 71 -4.15 -9.74 -23.61
CA MET A 71 -3.88 -10.25 -22.26
C MET A 71 -2.54 -9.74 -21.71
N LEU A 72 -1.47 -9.75 -22.53
CA LEU A 72 -0.15 -9.28 -22.13
C LEU A 72 -0.13 -7.77 -21.87
N ILE A 73 -0.71 -6.97 -22.76
CA ILE A 73 -0.82 -5.51 -22.56
C ILE A 73 -1.57 -5.22 -21.26
N TYR A 74 -2.65 -5.97 -21.00
CA TYR A 74 -3.45 -5.82 -19.78
C TYR A 74 -2.65 -6.18 -18.53
N LEU A 75 -1.91 -7.29 -18.55
CA LEU A 75 -1.06 -7.72 -17.43
C LEU A 75 0.04 -6.69 -17.12
N ILE A 76 0.69 -6.13 -18.15
CA ILE A 76 1.70 -5.07 -17.99
C ILE A 76 1.06 -3.82 -17.38
N SER A 77 -0.12 -3.43 -17.84
CA SER A 77 -0.82 -2.25 -17.31
C SER A 77 -1.17 -2.40 -15.82
N MET A 78 -1.59 -3.60 -15.40
CA MET A 78 -1.85 -3.94 -14.00
C MET A 78 -0.57 -3.90 -13.15
N GLY A 79 0.51 -4.47 -13.66
CA GLY A 79 1.82 -4.42 -13.00
C GLY A 79 2.32 -2.98 -12.83
N PHE A 80 2.12 -2.14 -13.84
CA PHE A 80 2.48 -0.73 -13.81
C PHE A 80 1.73 0.03 -12.70
N ILE A 81 0.42 -0.19 -12.54
CA ILE A 81 -0.38 0.42 -11.46
C ILE A 81 0.17 0.03 -10.09
N GLY A 82 0.54 -1.25 -9.90
CA GLY A 82 1.15 -1.72 -8.67
C GLY A 82 2.47 -0.99 -8.34
N VAL A 83 3.36 -0.88 -9.33
CA VAL A 83 4.66 -0.19 -9.17
C VAL A 83 4.48 1.30 -8.91
N VAL A 84 3.56 1.96 -9.61
CA VAL A 84 3.26 3.39 -9.41
C VAL A 84 2.77 3.63 -7.99
N THR A 85 1.86 2.79 -7.49
CA THR A 85 1.33 2.92 -6.13
C THR A 85 2.43 2.69 -5.08
N ASP A 86 3.28 1.68 -5.27
CA ASP A 86 4.43 1.41 -4.41
C ASP A 86 5.42 2.60 -4.36
N PHE A 87 5.65 3.23 -5.51
CA PHE A 87 6.50 4.42 -5.62
C PHE A 87 5.93 5.61 -4.85
N PHE A 88 4.62 5.86 -4.94
CA PHE A 88 3.96 6.92 -4.17
C PHE A 88 4.07 6.69 -2.66
N ILE A 89 3.82 5.46 -2.19
CA ILE A 89 3.94 5.12 -0.76
C ILE A 89 5.38 5.33 -0.28
N LYS A 90 6.38 4.89 -1.06
CA LYS A 90 7.80 5.10 -0.74
C LYS A 90 8.16 6.58 -0.65
N LYS A 91 7.62 7.42 -1.54
CA LYS A 91 7.84 8.87 -1.52
C LYS A 91 7.25 9.51 -0.26
N ILE A 92 6.05 9.09 0.16
CA ILE A 92 5.39 9.56 1.40
C ILE A 92 6.23 9.18 2.64
N ILE A 93 6.74 7.94 2.69
CA ILE A 93 7.60 7.49 3.79
C ILE A 93 8.88 8.33 3.84
N CYS A 94 9.49 8.61 2.69
CA CYS A 94 10.71 9.42 2.62
C CYS A 94 10.46 10.86 3.10
N TYR A 95 9.29 11.42 2.80
CA TYR A 95 8.90 12.75 3.28
C TYR A 95 8.84 12.80 4.81
N TYR A 96 8.22 11.80 5.45
CA TYR A 96 8.15 11.73 6.92
C TYR A 96 9.47 11.39 7.61
N LYS A 97 10.43 10.77 6.91
CA LYS A 97 11.75 10.47 7.48
C LYS A 97 12.65 11.71 7.56
N PHE A 98 12.39 12.72 6.73
CA PHE A 98 13.24 13.91 6.57
C PHE A 98 12.75 15.15 7.34
N ASN A 99 11.60 15.05 8.01
CA ASN A 99 10.98 16.09 8.82
C ASN A 99 10.70 15.57 10.22
#